data_AF-A0A7C9EJN4-F1
#
_entry.id   AF-A0A7C9EJN4-F1
#
_cell.length_a   1.000
_cell.length_b   1.000
_cell.length_c   1.000
_cell.angle_alpha   90.00
_cell.angle_beta   90.00
_cell.angle_gamma   90.00
#
_symmetry.space_group_name_H-M   'P 1'
#
loop_
_entity.id
_entity.type
_entity.pdbx_description
1 polymer ?
#
loop_
_entity_poly.entity_id
_entity_poly.type
_entity_poly.pdbx_seq_one_letter_code
_entity_poly.pdbx_strand_id
1 'polypeptide(L)'
;YREWPFFQSTIDLIEMVLVKADLPIAKLYDDMLVSESRRELGAQFRKELMTTEMYVCVVAGHEKPLEGNRSLRKLIETRLPYLNPINMLRVEILRRLRRDHNNRKLRDALLITINGIAAGM
;
A
#
# COMPACT_ATOMS: atom_id res chain seq x y z
N TYR A 1 15.56 -18.71 7.87
CA TYR A 1 14.49 -18.15 8.72
C TYR A 1 14.58 -18.66 10.16
N ARG A 2 14.45 -19.96 10.42
CA ARG A 2 14.35 -20.52 11.79
C ARG A 2 15.60 -20.40 12.69
N GLU A 3 16.79 -20.31 12.12
CA GLU A 3 18.05 -20.45 12.87
C GLU A 3 18.85 -19.16 12.97
N TRP A 4 18.44 -18.10 12.25
CA TRP A 4 19.18 -16.84 12.20
C TRP A 4 18.26 -15.66 12.55
N PRO A 5 18.33 -15.14 13.79
CA PRO A 5 17.42 -14.09 14.26
C PRO A 5 17.42 -12.82 13.40
N PHE A 6 18.59 -12.39 12.89
CA PHE A 6 18.68 -11.22 12.00
C PHE A 6 17.87 -11.40 10.71
N PHE A 7 18.01 -12.57 10.07
CA PHE A 7 17.27 -12.88 8.86
C PHE A 7 15.77 -13.03 9.15
N GLN A 8 15.41 -13.63 10.28
CA GLN A 8 14.02 -13.73 10.73
C GLN A 8 13.37 -12.35 10.86
N SER A 9 13.97 -11.44 11.65
CA SER A 9 13.43 -10.09 11.85
C SER A 9 13.35 -9.29 10.55
N THR A 10 14.28 -9.51 9.61
CA THR A 10 14.24 -8.87 8.30
C THR A 10 13.04 -9.35 7.48
N ILE A 11 12.80 -10.66 7.44
CA ILE A 11 11.65 -11.24 6.73
C ILE A 11 10.33 -10.81 7.40
N ASP A 12 10.25 -10.80 8.73
CA ASP A 12 9.07 -10.36 9.47
C ASP A 12 8.70 -8.90 9.16
N LEU A 13 9.72 -8.03 9.07
CA LEU A 13 9.52 -6.62 8.71
C LEU A 13 9.00 -6.47 7.29
N ILE A 14 9.56 -7.22 6.33
CA ILE A 14 9.11 -7.22 4.94
C ILE A 14 7.67 -7.73 4.85
N GLU A 15 7.37 -8.85 5.50
CA GLU A 15 6.02 -9.45 5.55
C GLU A 15 5.00 -8.45 6.09
N MET A 16 5.33 -7.72 7.17
CA MET A 16 4.47 -6.66 7.71
C MET A 16 4.22 -5.53 6.69
N VAL A 17 5.24 -5.07 5.98
CA VAL A 17 5.10 -3.99 4.99
C VAL A 17 4.24 -4.46 3.81
N LEU A 18 4.43 -5.70 3.36
CA LEU A 18 3.64 -6.28 2.26
C LEU A 18 2.14 -6.32 2.59
N VAL A 19 1.76 -6.67 3.82
CA VAL A 19 0.35 -6.69 4.24
C VAL A 19 -0.31 -5.31 4.21
N LYS A 20 0.47 -4.24 4.41
CA LYS A 20 -0.04 -2.86 4.33
C LYS A 20 -0.21 -2.37 2.89
N ALA A 21 0.37 -3.07 1.90
CA ALA A 21 0.30 -2.66 0.51
C ALA A 21 -1.04 -3.06 -0.10
N ASP A 22 -1.76 -2.09 -0.68
CA ASP A 22 -3.05 -2.31 -1.34
C ASP A 22 -2.90 -2.18 -2.87
N LEU A 23 -2.89 -3.34 -3.55
CA LEU A 23 -2.76 -3.45 -5.00
C LEU A 23 -3.91 -2.76 -5.76
N PRO A 24 -5.20 -2.96 -5.40
CA PRO A 24 -6.31 -2.20 -5.97
C PRO A 24 -6.13 -0.67 -5.88
N ILE A 25 -5.71 -0.16 -4.73
CA ILE A 25 -5.47 1.27 -4.55
C ILE A 25 -4.29 1.72 -5.43
N ALA A 26 -3.16 1.00 -5.43
CA ALA A 26 -2.04 1.34 -6.31
C ALA A 26 -2.44 1.40 -7.79
N LYS A 27 -3.28 0.45 -8.23
CA LYS A 27 -3.85 0.47 -9.59
C LYS A 27 -4.73 1.70 -9.83
N LEU A 28 -5.57 2.09 -8.87
CA LEU A 28 -6.42 3.28 -8.98
C LEU A 28 -5.59 4.57 -9.18
N TYR A 29 -4.45 4.70 -8.50
CA TYR A 29 -3.53 5.82 -8.71
C TYR A 29 -2.97 5.83 -10.15
N ASP A 30 -2.54 4.67 -10.66
CA ASP A 30 -2.04 4.56 -12.03
C ASP A 30 -3.11 4.91 -13.07
N ASP A 31 -4.31 4.35 -12.92
CA ASP A 31 -5.40 4.53 -13.87
C ASP A 31 -5.81 6.02 -13.97
N MET A 32 -5.82 6.73 -12.83
CA MET A 32 -6.34 8.10 -12.74
C MET A 32 -5.29 9.18 -12.93
N LEU A 33 -4.01 8.90 -12.62
CA LEU A 33 -2.95 9.91 -12.57
C LEU A 33 -1.80 9.64 -13.54
N VAL A 34 -1.61 8.43 -14.04
CA VAL A 34 -0.46 8.10 -14.86
C VAL A 34 -0.84 8.09 -16.34
N SER A 35 0.10 8.53 -17.20
CA SER A 35 -0.07 8.47 -18.65
C SER A 35 -0.10 7.02 -19.14
N GLU A 36 -0.83 6.74 -20.21
CA GLU A 36 -0.99 5.38 -20.75
C GLU A 36 0.34 4.68 -21.03
N SER A 37 1.31 5.43 -21.55
CA SER A 37 2.68 4.96 -21.83
C SER A 37 3.43 4.41 -20.61
N ARG A 38 2.99 4.71 -19.38
CA ARG A 38 3.64 4.27 -18.13
C ARG A 38 2.80 3.27 -17.35
N ARG A 39 1.58 2.95 -17.79
CA ARG A 39 0.69 2.00 -17.10
C ARG A 39 1.25 0.57 -17.11
N GLU A 40 1.96 0.19 -18.16
CA GLU A 40 2.63 -1.11 -18.24
C GLU A 40 3.69 -1.29 -17.15
N LEU A 41 4.48 -0.24 -16.88
CA LEU A 41 5.47 -0.25 -15.81
C LEU A 41 4.81 -0.43 -14.43
N GLY A 42 3.70 0.26 -14.19
CA GLY A 42 2.92 0.09 -12.96
C GLY A 42 2.35 -1.33 -12.80
N ALA A 43 1.92 -1.95 -13.90
CA ALA A 43 1.47 -3.34 -13.90
C ALA A 43 2.63 -4.32 -13.59
N GLN A 44 3.83 -4.06 -14.13
CA GLN A 44 5.02 -4.85 -13.80
C GLN A 44 5.35 -4.76 -12.31
N PHE A 45 5.37 -3.56 -11.72
CA PHE A 45 5.64 -3.41 -10.28
C PHE A 45 4.61 -4.12 -9.38
N ARG A 46 3.32 -4.07 -9.74
CA ARG A 46 2.29 -4.83 -9.01
C ARG A 46 2.50 -6.34 -9.10
N LYS A 47 2.93 -6.85 -10.27
CA LYS A 47 3.26 -8.26 -10.45
C LYS A 47 4.47 -8.68 -9.62
N GLU A 48 5.51 -7.86 -9.59
CA GLU A 48 6.70 -8.08 -8.76
C GLU A 48 6.34 -8.08 -7.27
N LEU A 49 5.43 -7.19 -6.83
CA LEU A 49 4.96 -7.16 -5.45
C LEU A 49 4.25 -8.48 -5.06
N MET A 50 3.33 -8.97 -5.90
CA MET A 50 2.65 -10.26 -5.68
C MET A 50 3.63 -11.44 -5.64
N THR A 51 4.62 -11.40 -6.53
CA THR A 51 5.66 -12.44 -6.60
C THR A 51 6.54 -12.41 -5.35
N THR A 52 6.88 -11.22 -4.86
CA THR A 52 7.65 -11.03 -3.62
C THR A 52 6.87 -11.54 -2.41
N GLU A 53 5.57 -11.23 -2.32
CA GLU A 53 4.69 -11.72 -1.25
C GLU A 53 4.64 -13.24 -1.20
N MET A 54 4.51 -13.89 -2.36
CA MET A 54 4.55 -15.35 -2.47
C MET A 54 5.88 -15.91 -1.95
N TYR A 55 7.02 -15.38 -2.41
CA TYR A 55 8.33 -15.88 -1.97
C TYR A 55 8.62 -15.63 -0.49
N VAL A 56 8.16 -14.51 0.05
CA VAL A 56 8.27 -14.22 1.49
C VAL A 56 7.48 -15.23 2.32
N CYS A 57 6.25 -15.57 1.90
CA CYS A 57 5.46 -16.61 2.57
C CYS A 57 6.16 -17.98 2.52
N VAL A 58 6.75 -18.35 1.37
CA VAL A 58 7.52 -19.59 1.21
C VAL A 58 8.73 -19.64 2.16
N VAL A 59 9.47 -18.54 2.28
CA VAL A 59 10.66 -18.46 3.15
C VAL A 59 10.28 -18.48 4.63
N ALA A 60 9.18 -17.82 5.01
CA ALA A 60 8.65 -17.83 6.37
C ALA A 60 7.98 -19.16 6.74
N GLY A 61 7.53 -19.92 5.73
CA GLY A 61 6.77 -21.16 5.91
C GLY A 61 5.31 -20.89 6.34
N HIS A 62 4.74 -19.78 5.91
CA HIS A 62 3.37 -19.36 6.20
C HIS A 62 2.48 -19.59 4.96
N GLU A 63 1.21 -19.96 5.17
CA GLU A 63 0.24 -20.04 4.07
C GLU A 63 -0.29 -18.65 3.69
N LYS A 64 -0.26 -17.71 4.64
CA LYS A 64 -0.68 -16.33 4.43
C LYS A 64 0.26 -15.38 5.16
N PRO A 65 0.42 -14.15 4.67
CA PRO A 65 1.21 -13.14 5.37
C PRO A 65 0.76 -12.94 6.82
N LEU A 66 1.75 -12.71 7.70
CA LEU A 66 1.61 -12.48 9.14
C LEU A 66 0.91 -13.63 9.88
N GLU A 67 1.02 -14.87 9.41
CA GLU A 67 0.47 -16.02 10.13
C GLU A 67 1.08 -16.18 11.54
N GLY A 68 2.37 -15.88 11.68
CA GLY A 68 3.06 -15.80 12.98
C GLY A 68 2.59 -14.68 13.90
N ASN A 69 1.83 -13.68 13.40
CA ASN A 69 1.32 -12.56 14.19
C ASN A 69 -0.11 -12.18 13.79
N ARG A 70 -1.06 -13.09 14.08
CA ARG A 70 -2.49 -12.93 13.77
C ARG A 70 -3.11 -11.65 14.37
N SER A 71 -2.63 -11.22 15.54
CA SER A 71 -3.10 -9.99 16.18
C SER A 71 -2.75 -8.75 15.35
N LEU A 72 -1.51 -8.65 14.86
CA LEU A 72 -1.08 -7.56 14.00
C LEU A 72 -1.85 -7.57 12.67
N ARG A 73 -2.03 -8.74 12.08
CA ARG A 73 -2.81 -8.89 10.84
C ARG A 73 -4.23 -8.34 11.01
N LYS A 74 -4.94 -8.75 12.07
CA LYS A 74 -6.31 -8.30 12.33
C LYS A 74 -6.38 -6.79 12.56
N LEU A 75 -5.38 -6.21 13.20
CA LEU A 75 -5.28 -4.75 13.38
C LEU A 75 -5.15 -4.03 12.04
N ILE A 76 -4.31 -4.53 11.12
CA ILE A 76 -4.15 -3.95 9.78
C ILE A 76 -5.45 -4.08 8.98
N GLU A 77 -6.04 -5.29 8.95
CA GLU A 77 -7.30 -5.56 8.24
C GLU A 77 -8.46 -4.69 8.75
N THR A 78 -8.48 -4.34 10.04
CA THR A 78 -9.51 -3.45 10.61
C THR A 78 -9.31 -1.99 10.18
N ARG A 79 -8.08 -1.56 9.89
CA ARG A 79 -7.76 -0.17 9.50
C ARG A 79 -7.97 0.08 8.01
N LEU A 80 -7.72 -0.91 7.16
CA LEU A 80 -7.83 -0.78 5.70
C LEU A 80 -9.17 -0.20 5.21
N PRO A 81 -10.35 -0.61 5.74
CA PRO A 81 -11.64 -0.02 5.36
C PRO A 81 -11.77 1.48 5.60
N TYR A 82 -11.01 2.04 6.56
CA TYR A 82 -11.00 3.48 6.83
C TYR A 82 -9.98 4.22 5.96
N LEU A 83 -8.87 3.56 5.62
CA LEU A 83 -7.81 4.11 4.78
C LEU A 83 -8.18 4.15 3.30
N ASN A 84 -8.91 3.16 2.81
CA ASN A 84 -9.24 3.03 1.39
C ASN A 84 -10.08 4.22 0.87
N PRO A 85 -11.14 4.67 1.56
CA PRO A 85 -11.86 5.88 1.17
C PRO A 85 -10.98 7.14 1.15
N ILE A 86 -10.05 7.29 2.10
CA ILE A 86 -9.12 8.43 2.15
C ILE A 86 -8.17 8.39 0.94
N ASN A 87 -7.68 7.20 0.58
CA ASN A 87 -6.87 7.01 -0.62
C ASN A 87 -7.65 7.34 -1.90
N MET A 88 -8.88 6.86 -2.02
CA MET A 88 -9.74 7.16 -3.17
C MET A 88 -10.02 8.67 -3.30
N LEU A 89 -10.31 9.33 -2.18
CA LEU A 89 -10.49 10.79 -2.13
C LEU A 89 -9.21 11.52 -2.55
N ARG A 90 -8.04 11.07 -2.06
CA ARG A 90 -6.74 11.65 -2.41
C ARG A 90 -6.45 11.54 -3.91
N VAL A 91 -6.76 10.41 -4.54
CA VAL A 91 -6.63 10.24 -6.01
C VAL A 91 -7.43 11.31 -6.74
N GLU A 92 -8.69 11.53 -6.34
CA GLU A 92 -9.55 12.53 -6.97
C GLU A 92 -9.05 13.97 -6.73
N ILE A 93 -8.60 14.27 -5.52
CA ILE A 93 -8.00 15.58 -5.19
C ILE A 93 -6.78 15.84 -6.07
N LEU A 94 -5.86 14.87 -6.17
CA LEU A 94 -4.66 15.00 -7.01
C LEU A 94 -5.01 15.17 -8.49
N ARG A 95 -6.01 14.43 -8.99
CA ARG A 95 -6.50 14.54 -10.37
C ARG A 95 -7.01 15.94 -10.67
N ARG A 96 -7.76 16.55 -9.75
CA ARG A 96 -8.27 17.93 -9.88
C ARG A 96 -7.17 18.97 -9.74
N LEU A 97 -6.27 18.80 -8.77
CA LEU A 97 -5.18 19.75 -8.51
C LEU A 97 -4.20 19.85 -9.69
N ARG A 98 -4.00 18.77 -10.44
CA ARG A 98 -3.19 18.79 -11.69
C ARG A 98 -3.84 19.58 -12.83
N ARG A 99 -5.14 19.85 -12.77
CA ARG A 99 -5.87 20.70 -13.73
C ARG A 99 -5.95 22.14 -13.24
N ASP A 100 -6.14 22.33 -11.94
CA ASP A 100 -6.21 23.64 -11.28
C ASP A 100 -5.24 23.70 -10.09
N HIS A 101 -4.01 24.14 -10.38
CA HIS A 101 -2.92 24.15 -9.41
C HIS A 101 -3.11 25.18 -8.29
N ASN A 102 -3.97 26.19 -8.48
CA ASN A 102 -4.13 27.31 -7.55
C ASN A 102 -5.28 27.13 -6.56
N ASN A 103 -5.96 25.99 -6.60
CA ASN A 103 -7.07 25.69 -5.71
C ASN A 103 -6.60 25.41 -4.27
N ARG A 104 -6.63 26.43 -3.42
CA ARG A 104 -6.21 26.33 -2.01
C ARG A 104 -7.01 25.28 -1.22
N LYS A 105 -8.33 25.20 -1.44
CA LYS A 105 -9.19 24.21 -0.76
C LYS A 105 -8.77 22.77 -1.08
N LEU A 106 -8.39 22.48 -2.32
CA LEU A 106 -7.89 21.16 -2.70
C LEU A 106 -6.50 20.86 -2.11
N ARG A 107 -5.64 21.87 -1.94
CA ARG A 107 -4.35 21.69 -1.25
C ARG A 107 -4.55 21.36 0.23
N ASP A 108 -5.46 22.06 0.91
CA ASP A 108 -5.79 21.78 2.31
C ASP A 108 -6.39 20.38 2.46
N ALA A 109 -7.32 19.99 1.58
CA ALA A 109 -7.86 18.64 1.55
C ALA A 109 -6.79 17.58 1.30
N LEU A 110 -5.82 17.85 0.40
CA LEU A 110 -4.68 16.95 0.16
C LEU A 110 -3.86 16.76 1.44
N LEU A 111 -3.53 17.83 2.17
CA LEU A 111 -2.79 17.75 3.44
C LEU A 111 -3.54 16.91 4.48
N ILE A 112 -4.86 17.08 4.60
CA ILE A 112 -5.69 16.26 5.49
C ILE A 112 -5.62 14.78 5.10
N THR A 113 -5.72 14.45 3.80
CA THR A 113 -5.61 13.05 3.35
C THR A 113 -4.22 12.46 3.58
N ILE A 114 -3.15 13.25 3.42
CA ILE A 114 -1.77 12.82 3.71
C ILE A 114 -1.64 12.46 5.19
N ASN A 115 -2.10 13.34 6.08
CA ASN A 115 -2.04 13.12 7.52
C ASN A 115 -2.92 11.93 7.95
N GLY A 116 -4.11 11.80 7.36
CA GLY A 116 -5.02 10.68 7.63
C GLY A 116 -4.43 9.33 7.24
N ILE A 117 -3.78 9.24 6.08
CA ILE A 117 -3.11 8.00 5.64
C ILE A 117 -1.90 7.71 6.52
N ALA A 118 -1.08 8.73 6.83
CA ALA A 118 0.11 8.58 7.66
C ALA A 118 -0.21 8.11 9.09
N ALA A 119 -1.36 8.47 9.64
CA ALA A 119 -1.78 8.03 10.96
C ALA A 119 -2.28 6.56 11.00
N GLY A 120 -2.75 6.02 9.87
CA GLY A 120 -3.29 4.66 9.82
C GLY A 120 -2.30 3.58 9.35
N MET A 121 -1.27 3.97 8.60
CA MET A 121 -0.18 3.12 8.10
C MET A 121 0.89 2.87 9.17
#